data_AF-A0A1X0SCW6-F1
#
_entry.id   AF-A0A1X0SCW6-F1
#
_cell.length_a   1.000
_cell.length_b   1.000
_cell.length_c   1.000
_cell.angle_alpha   90.00
_cell.angle_beta   90.00
_cell.angle_gamma   90.00
#
_symmetry.space_group_name_H-M   'P 1'
#
loop_
_entity.id
_entity.type
_entity.pdbx_description
1 polymer ?
#
loop_
_entity_poly.entity_id
_entity_poly.type
_entity_poly.pdbx_seq_one_letter_code
_entity_poly.pdbx_strand_id
1 'polypeptide(L)'
;MNTREPSSQDSIEVNTLQESAPSPIYLQQSDQLIIPFITSKSRPILEPEINNRSFKKKFNRSTLGEDEKRENHVASEQKRRNLIKSRFKELTDLVPSLRDSNQSKSAVLFKAVEYIKHLEKRNKRLREKLESLQIRSHLEKRTATVSYQEAACHIQKKLPQSTLNALMIHKQQQKQLEELQLKLQTQLLSKHHRVHYHSISIPTSNHAFIVPHQEDDQ
;
A
#
# COMPACT_ATOMS: atom_id res chain seq x y z
N MET A 1 -51.17 72.50 -43.23
CA MET A 1 -50.29 71.32 -43.16
C MET A 1 -50.20 70.92 -41.70
N ASN A 2 -50.83 69.79 -41.35
CA ASN A 2 -50.83 69.25 -39.99
C ASN A 2 -49.51 68.53 -39.72
N THR A 3 -48.87 68.83 -38.58
CA THR A 3 -47.75 68.07 -38.04
C THR A 3 -48.27 67.01 -37.08
N ARG A 4 -47.87 65.76 -37.31
CA ARG A 4 -48.17 64.59 -36.49
C ARG A 4 -46.84 64.06 -35.95
N GLU A 5 -46.77 63.91 -34.64
CA GLU A 5 -45.78 63.12 -33.88
C GLU A 5 -45.60 61.70 -34.46
N PRO A 6 -44.46 61.04 -34.19
CA PRO A 6 -44.52 60.04 -33.12
C PRO A 6 -43.31 59.96 -32.18
N SER A 7 -43.67 59.72 -30.92
CA SER A 7 -42.99 59.04 -29.81
C SER A 7 -41.76 58.15 -30.11
N SER A 8 -40.76 58.27 -29.24
CA SER A 8 -40.25 57.14 -28.46
C SER A 8 -39.50 57.61 -27.21
N GLN A 9 -39.82 56.96 -26.10
CA GLN A 9 -39.31 57.21 -24.76
C GLN A 9 -37.95 56.52 -24.59
N ASP A 10 -36.94 57.24 -24.09
CA ASP A 10 -35.77 56.64 -23.44
C ASP A 10 -35.59 57.32 -22.08
N SER A 11 -36.16 56.68 -21.05
CA SER A 11 -35.95 57.04 -19.65
C SER A 11 -34.66 56.39 -19.17
N ILE A 12 -33.68 57.21 -18.82
CA ILE A 12 -32.46 56.78 -18.13
C ILE A 12 -32.84 56.46 -16.68
N GLU A 13 -33.00 55.19 -16.35
CA GLU A 13 -33.09 54.72 -14.97
C GLU A 13 -31.68 54.49 -14.40
N VAL A 14 -31.29 55.36 -13.48
CA VAL A 14 -30.09 55.19 -12.66
C VAL A 14 -30.37 54.09 -11.64
N ASN A 15 -30.03 52.85 -11.99
CA ASN A 15 -30.10 51.74 -11.06
C ASN A 15 -29.02 51.90 -9.97
N THR A 16 -29.49 52.27 -8.79
CA THR A 16 -28.72 52.24 -7.54
C THR A 16 -28.48 50.76 -7.19
N LEU A 17 -27.30 50.25 -7.53
CA LEU A 17 -26.86 48.93 -7.10
C LEU A 17 -26.64 48.95 -5.59
N GLN A 18 -27.63 48.44 -4.88
CA GLN A 18 -27.56 48.14 -3.46
C GLN A 18 -26.54 47.02 -3.26
N GLU A 19 -25.34 47.39 -2.83
CA GLU A 19 -24.24 46.48 -2.50
C GLU A 19 -24.65 45.63 -1.30
N SER A 20 -25.19 44.44 -1.56
CA SER A 20 -25.46 43.45 -0.53
C SER A 20 -24.14 42.80 -0.12
N ALA A 21 -23.76 43.00 1.14
CA ALA A 21 -22.59 42.35 1.72
C ALA A 21 -22.69 40.82 1.53
N PRO A 22 -21.60 40.13 1.14
CA PRO A 22 -21.66 38.69 0.92
C PRO A 22 -21.92 37.96 2.24
N SER A 23 -23.01 37.18 2.28
CA SER A 23 -23.36 36.34 3.41
C SER A 23 -22.22 35.38 3.75
N PRO A 24 -21.88 35.17 5.03
CA PRO A 24 -20.84 34.22 5.41
C PRO A 24 -21.27 32.79 5.05
N ILE A 25 -20.47 32.11 4.22
CA ILE A 25 -20.63 30.69 3.93
C ILE A 25 -20.24 29.92 5.20
N TYR A 26 -21.23 29.39 5.92
CA TYR A 26 -20.99 28.39 6.95
C TYR A 26 -20.73 27.06 6.27
N LEU A 27 -19.51 26.53 6.39
CA LEU A 27 -19.19 25.17 5.95
C LEU A 27 -20.08 24.20 6.75
N GLN A 28 -21.13 23.68 6.10
CA GLN A 28 -21.90 22.57 6.65
C GLN A 28 -20.97 21.36 6.80
N GLN A 29 -21.08 20.77 7.98
CA GLN A 29 -20.22 19.74 8.50
C GLN A 29 -20.55 18.39 7.86
N SER A 30 -20.23 18.20 6.59
CA SER A 30 -20.22 16.88 5.96
C SER A 30 -19.52 16.94 4.62
N ASP A 31 -18.22 16.66 4.63
CA ASP A 31 -17.53 15.89 3.60
C ASP A 31 -16.23 15.37 4.20
N GLN A 32 -16.39 14.38 5.08
CA GLN A 32 -15.30 13.47 5.41
C GLN A 32 -14.96 12.72 4.13
N LEU A 33 -13.91 13.13 3.41
CA LEU A 33 -13.30 12.29 2.38
C LEU A 33 -12.64 11.09 3.09
N ILE A 34 -13.45 10.05 3.31
CA ILE A 34 -12.99 8.74 3.73
C ILE A 34 -12.26 8.13 2.52
N ILE A 35 -10.93 8.19 2.53
CA ILE A 35 -10.13 7.26 1.74
C ILE A 35 -10.30 5.88 2.40
N PRO A 36 -10.68 4.83 1.66
CA PRO A 36 -10.94 3.52 2.24
C PRO A 36 -9.62 2.89 2.70
N PHE A 37 -9.28 3.09 3.97
CA PHE A 37 -8.29 2.28 4.63
C PHE A 37 -8.97 0.96 5.03
N ILE A 38 -8.57 -0.10 4.32
CA ILE A 38 -8.72 -1.51 4.66
C ILE A 38 -8.94 -1.75 6.17
N THR A 39 -10.07 -2.35 6.46
CA THR A 39 -10.57 -2.68 7.79
C THR A 39 -9.68 -3.72 8.48
N SER A 40 -9.15 -3.38 9.65
CA SER A 40 -9.06 -4.33 10.75
C SER A 40 -9.30 -3.60 12.07
N LYS A 41 -10.45 -3.89 12.65
CA LYS A 41 -11.01 -3.26 13.84
C LYS A 41 -10.48 -4.04 15.05
N SER A 42 -9.68 -3.43 15.92
CA SER A 42 -9.59 -3.81 17.34
C SER A 42 -8.98 -2.70 18.22
N ARG A 43 -9.90 -2.06 18.94
CA ARG A 43 -9.86 -1.30 20.21
C ARG A 43 -8.86 -0.16 20.52
N PRO A 44 -9.32 0.88 21.25
CA PRO A 44 -8.55 2.02 21.72
C PRO A 44 -8.15 1.91 23.20
N ILE A 45 -6.91 2.23 23.57
CA ILE A 45 -6.47 2.48 24.96
C ILE A 45 -5.19 3.35 24.84
N LEU A 46 -4.91 4.44 25.56
CA LEU A 46 -5.19 4.87 26.93
C LEU A 46 -5.21 6.41 27.01
N GLU A 47 -6.30 6.98 27.52
CA GLU A 47 -6.27 8.24 28.28
C GLU A 47 -5.83 7.91 29.72
N PRO A 48 -5.16 8.84 30.43
CA PRO A 48 -4.83 8.64 31.84
C PRO A 48 -6.08 8.76 32.71
N GLU A 49 -6.37 7.71 33.47
CA GLU A 49 -7.37 7.67 34.55
C GLU A 49 -7.03 8.71 35.62
N ILE A 50 -7.76 9.83 35.63
CA ILE A 50 -7.88 10.69 36.81
C ILE A 50 -9.30 10.57 37.33
N ASN A 51 -9.45 9.67 38.29
CA ASN A 51 -10.58 9.63 39.21
C ASN A 51 -10.67 10.98 39.94
N ASN A 52 -11.64 11.82 39.59
CA ASN A 52 -12.15 12.84 40.49
C ASN A 52 -13.66 12.99 40.35
N ARG A 53 -14.31 12.45 41.38
CA ARG A 53 -15.72 12.59 41.73
C ARG A 53 -16.21 14.04 41.55
N SER A 54 -17.27 14.16 40.76
CA SER A 54 -18.39 15.09 40.96
C SER A 54 -18.07 16.48 41.54
N PHE A 55 -17.75 17.42 40.66
CA PHE A 55 -18.32 18.77 40.75
C PHE A 55 -19.00 19.09 39.43
N LYS A 56 -20.33 18.90 39.39
CA LYS A 56 -21.19 19.49 38.36
C LYS A 56 -21.13 21.01 38.50
N LYS A 57 -20.08 21.64 38.00
CA LYS A 57 -20.14 23.05 37.65
C LYS A 57 -20.51 23.09 36.18
N LYS A 58 -21.78 23.40 35.94
CA LYS A 58 -22.29 23.86 34.65
C LYS A 58 -21.49 25.10 34.28
N PHE A 59 -20.29 24.93 33.73
CA PHE A 59 -19.80 25.91 32.79
C PHE A 59 -20.71 25.76 31.60
N ASN A 60 -21.51 26.80 31.40
CA ASN A 60 -22.21 27.05 30.18
C ASN A 60 -21.35 26.61 28.99
N ARG A 61 -21.95 26.08 27.94
CA ARG A 61 -21.35 26.12 26.61
C ARG A 61 -21.14 27.60 26.25
N SER A 62 -20.15 28.23 26.87
CA SER A 62 -19.64 29.52 26.50
C SER A 62 -18.93 29.24 25.20
N THR A 63 -19.57 29.64 24.11
CA THR A 63 -18.89 30.08 22.90
C THR A 63 -17.51 30.59 23.30
N LEU A 64 -16.44 29.92 22.82
CA LEU A 64 -15.05 30.31 23.08
C LEU A 64 -14.97 31.84 22.99
N GLY A 65 -14.31 32.49 23.96
CA GLY A 65 -14.14 33.95 23.90
C GLY A 65 -13.54 34.35 22.56
N GLU A 66 -13.82 35.56 22.05
CA GLU A 66 -13.27 36.00 20.75
C GLU A 66 -11.73 35.90 20.71
N ASP A 67 -11.07 36.18 21.84
CA ASP A 67 -9.62 36.00 22.00
C ASP A 67 -9.20 34.51 21.97
N GLU A 68 -9.94 33.63 22.67
CA GLU A 68 -9.68 32.19 22.67
C GLU A 68 -9.90 31.55 21.29
N LYS A 69 -10.92 32.00 20.55
CA LYS A 69 -11.14 31.60 19.15
C LYS A 69 -9.97 32.03 18.27
N ARG A 70 -9.48 33.27 18.44
CA ARG A 70 -8.35 33.80 17.68
C ARG A 70 -7.08 33.01 17.96
N GLU A 71 -6.79 32.74 19.23
CA GLU A 71 -5.64 31.94 19.64
C GLU A 71 -5.71 30.51 19.08
N ASN A 72 -6.87 29.85 19.21
CA ASN A 72 -7.06 28.51 18.67
C ASN A 72 -6.93 28.47 17.14
N HIS A 73 -7.47 29.49 16.44
CA HIS A 73 -7.30 29.61 14.99
C HIS A 73 -5.82 29.72 14.59
N VAL A 74 -5.03 30.55 15.28
CA VAL A 74 -3.58 30.69 15.04
C VAL A 74 -2.85 29.38 15.33
N ALA A 75 -3.15 28.73 16.45
CA ALA A 75 -2.53 27.46 16.83
C ALA A 75 -2.83 26.34 15.82
N SER A 76 -4.09 26.23 15.40
CA SER A 76 -4.55 25.25 14.42
C SER A 76 -3.89 25.46 13.05
N GLU A 77 -3.78 26.71 12.61
CA GLU A 77 -3.13 27.05 11.33
C GLU A 77 -1.60 26.81 11.40
N GLN A 78 -0.95 27.12 12.52
CA GLN A 78 0.46 26.83 12.71
C GLN A 78 0.72 25.31 12.66
N LYS A 79 -0.11 24.51 13.32
CA LYS A 79 -0.06 23.04 13.24
C LYS A 79 -0.22 22.56 11.80
N ARG A 80 -1.19 23.09 11.06
CA ARG A 80 -1.40 22.76 9.63
C ARG A 80 -0.16 23.08 8.79
N ARG A 81 0.43 24.26 8.96
CA ARG A 81 1.63 24.69 8.24
C ARG A 81 2.85 23.83 8.57
N ASN A 82 3.05 23.48 9.84
CA ASN A 82 4.14 22.60 10.27
C ASN A 82 3.99 21.20 9.67
N LEU A 83 2.77 20.67 9.62
CA LEU A 83 2.48 19.39 8.97
C LEU A 83 2.85 19.43 7.49
N ILE A 84 2.43 20.48 6.76
CA ILE A 84 2.77 20.65 5.33
C ILE A 84 4.29 20.72 5.15
N LYS A 85 5.01 21.46 6.01
CA LYS A 85 6.48 21.54 5.96
C LYS A 85 7.13 20.17 6.16
N SER A 86 6.67 19.39 7.13
CA SER A 86 7.16 18.01 7.35
C SER A 86 6.96 17.15 6.12
N ARG A 87 5.76 17.16 5.53
CA ARG A 87 5.44 16.34 4.35
C ARG A 87 6.24 16.74 3.11
N PHE A 88 6.54 18.02 2.93
CA PHE A 88 7.45 18.47 1.87
C PHE A 88 8.89 18.01 2.11
N LYS A 89 9.35 17.98 3.36
CA LYS A 89 10.67 17.44 3.71
C LYS A 89 10.73 15.94 3.42
N GLU A 90 9.75 15.16 3.90
CA GLU A 90 9.63 13.72 3.59
C GLU A 90 9.62 13.46 2.08
N LEU A 91 8.91 14.27 1.29
CA LEU A 91 8.89 14.15 -0.17
C LEU A 91 10.27 14.44 -0.80
N THR A 92 11.00 15.42 -0.27
CA THR A 92 12.36 15.78 -0.72
C THR A 92 13.34 14.64 -0.44
N ASP A 93 13.21 13.97 0.70
CA ASP A 93 14.05 12.84 1.11
C ASP A 93 13.83 11.60 0.22
N LEU A 94 12.60 11.39 -0.25
CA LEU A 94 12.23 10.26 -1.12
C LEU A 94 12.69 10.42 -2.57
N VAL A 95 12.83 11.66 -3.05
CA VAL A 95 13.18 11.95 -4.44
C VAL A 95 14.69 12.19 -4.53
N PRO A 96 15.46 11.31 -5.21
CA PRO A 96 16.92 11.39 -5.22
C PRO A 96 17.50 12.72 -5.72
N SER A 97 16.81 13.40 -6.64
CA SER A 97 17.22 14.68 -7.21
C SER A 97 16.94 15.91 -6.33
N LEU A 98 16.38 15.70 -5.14
CA LEU A 98 15.97 16.74 -4.20
C LEU A 98 16.69 16.70 -2.85
N ARG A 99 17.24 15.55 -2.43
CA ARG A 99 17.74 15.27 -1.05
C ARG A 99 18.64 16.33 -0.43
N ASP A 100 19.52 16.96 -1.20
CA ASP A 100 20.51 17.90 -0.67
C ASP A 100 20.34 19.34 -1.19
N SER A 101 19.18 19.65 -1.76
CA SER A 101 18.95 20.96 -2.38
C SER A 101 17.66 21.62 -1.91
N ASN A 102 17.78 22.87 -1.47
CA ASN A 102 16.64 23.72 -1.09
C ASN A 102 15.91 24.20 -2.36
N GLN A 103 15.05 23.34 -2.90
CA GLN A 103 14.25 23.65 -4.08
C GLN A 103 12.96 24.39 -3.70
N SER A 104 12.44 25.18 -4.64
CA SER A 104 11.11 25.77 -4.49
C SER A 104 10.03 24.69 -4.40
N LYS A 105 8.92 24.99 -3.71
CA LYS A 105 7.80 24.03 -3.57
C LYS A 105 7.28 23.55 -4.91
N SER A 106 7.21 24.42 -5.92
CA SER A 106 6.82 24.06 -7.27
C SER A 106 7.81 23.06 -7.88
N ALA A 107 9.12 23.35 -7.81
CA ALA A 107 10.14 22.46 -8.32
C ALA A 107 10.12 21.08 -7.64
N VAL A 108 9.89 21.02 -6.32
CA VAL A 108 9.71 19.74 -5.60
C VAL A 108 8.57 18.92 -6.19
N LEU A 109 7.41 19.54 -6.42
CA LEU A 109 6.26 18.85 -7.01
C LEU A 109 6.54 18.37 -8.45
N PHE A 110 7.16 19.21 -9.28
CA PHE A 110 7.54 18.82 -10.65
C PHE A 110 8.50 17.64 -10.66
N LYS A 111 9.60 17.70 -9.89
CA LYS A 111 10.58 16.60 -9.82
C LYS A 111 9.99 15.32 -9.23
N ALA A 112 9.04 15.43 -8.30
CA ALA A 112 8.33 14.27 -7.77
C ALA A 112 7.51 13.56 -8.86
N VAL A 113 6.79 14.31 -9.70
CA VAL A 113 6.04 13.75 -10.84
C VAL A 113 6.98 13.10 -11.86
N GLU A 114 8.11 13.74 -12.18
CA GLU A 114 9.12 13.15 -13.07
C GLU A 114 9.69 11.85 -12.50
N TYR A 115 9.95 11.82 -11.19
CA TYR A 115 10.48 10.63 -10.53
C TYR A 115 9.48 9.48 -10.52
N ILE A 116 8.18 9.74 -10.30
CA ILE A 116 7.12 8.72 -10.43
C ILE A 116 7.13 8.12 -11.84
N LYS A 117 7.12 8.97 -12.88
CA LYS A 117 7.19 8.50 -14.28
C LYS A 117 8.45 7.68 -14.57
N HIS A 118 9.59 8.09 -14.00
CA HIS A 118 10.84 7.34 -14.10
C HIS A 118 10.71 5.95 -13.47
N LEU A 119 10.14 5.85 -12.26
CA LEU A 119 9.93 4.58 -11.56
C LEU A 119 8.97 3.66 -12.31
N GLU A 120 7.88 4.19 -12.88
CA GLU A 120 6.95 3.42 -13.71
C GLU A 120 7.65 2.81 -14.93
N LYS A 121 8.43 3.62 -15.66
CA LYS A 121 9.22 3.17 -16.81
C LYS A 121 10.26 2.11 -16.41
N ARG A 122 10.95 2.31 -15.28
CA ARG A 122 11.92 1.35 -14.75
C ARG A 122 11.25 0.04 -14.35
N ASN A 123 10.12 0.09 -13.66
CA ASN A 123 9.35 -1.09 -13.27
C ASN A 123 8.82 -1.86 -14.48
N LYS A 124 8.35 -1.18 -15.53
CA LYS A 124 7.96 -1.81 -16.79
C LYS A 124 9.13 -2.59 -17.40
N ARG A 125 10.30 -1.96 -17.55
CA ARG A 125 11.51 -2.61 -18.07
C ARG A 125 11.96 -3.80 -17.23
N LEU A 126 11.87 -3.71 -15.90
CA LEU A 126 12.20 -4.81 -15.01
C LEU A 126 11.24 -5.99 -15.16
N ARG A 127 9.94 -5.73 -15.34
CA ARG A 127 8.93 -6.76 -15.63
C ARG A 127 9.20 -7.46 -16.96
N GLU A 128 9.47 -6.70 -18.02
CA GLU A 128 9.83 -7.26 -19.34
C GLU A 128 11.11 -8.12 -19.24
N LYS A 129 12.12 -7.66 -18.51
CA LYS A 129 13.35 -8.44 -18.29
C LYS A 129 13.07 -9.72 -17.51
N LEU A 130 12.25 -9.66 -16.46
CA LEU A 130 11.87 -10.85 -15.69
C LEU A 130 11.16 -11.88 -16.57
N GLU A 131 10.21 -11.45 -17.39
CA GLU A 131 9.48 -12.31 -18.32
C GLU A 131 10.44 -12.98 -19.33
N SER A 132 11.34 -12.20 -19.95
CA SER A 132 12.33 -12.74 -20.89
C SER A 132 13.24 -13.80 -20.24
N LEU A 133 13.64 -13.59 -18.99
CA LEU A 133 14.47 -14.52 -18.24
C LEU A 133 13.69 -15.80 -17.86
N GLN A 134 12.42 -15.66 -17.51
CA GLN A 134 11.54 -16.80 -17.22
C GLN A 134 11.31 -17.65 -18.48
N ILE A 135 11.05 -17.01 -19.62
CA ILE A 135 10.91 -17.70 -20.92
C ILE A 135 12.21 -18.45 -21.23
N ARG A 136 13.36 -17.78 -21.14
CA ARG A 136 14.66 -18.40 -21.40
C ARG A 136 14.92 -19.60 -20.48
N SER A 137 14.70 -19.45 -19.18
CA SER A 137 14.86 -20.54 -18.22
C SER A 137 13.92 -21.71 -18.51
N HIS A 138 12.67 -21.44 -18.91
CA HIS A 138 11.73 -22.49 -19.27
C HIS A 138 12.15 -23.21 -20.56
N LEU A 139 12.63 -22.47 -21.56
CA LEU A 139 13.17 -23.05 -22.79
C LEU A 139 14.41 -23.91 -22.50
N GLU A 140 15.37 -23.43 -21.72
CA GLU A 140 16.55 -24.19 -21.32
C GLU A 140 16.19 -25.51 -20.62
N LYS A 141 15.20 -25.48 -19.72
CA LYS A 141 14.67 -26.70 -19.08
C LYS A 141 14.05 -27.65 -20.10
N ARG A 142 13.24 -27.13 -21.03
CA ARG A 142 12.61 -27.94 -22.09
C ARG A 142 13.65 -28.55 -23.03
N THR A 143 14.64 -27.78 -23.48
CA THR A 143 15.70 -28.27 -24.35
C THR A 143 16.53 -29.36 -23.66
N ALA A 144 16.83 -29.18 -22.37
CA ALA A 144 17.48 -30.22 -21.57
C ALA A 144 16.61 -31.49 -21.53
N THR A 145 15.31 -31.38 -21.20
CA THR A 145 14.43 -32.56 -21.15
C THR A 145 14.30 -33.29 -22.49
N VAL A 146 14.20 -32.55 -23.60
CA VAL A 146 14.11 -33.13 -24.95
C VAL A 146 15.41 -33.84 -25.31
N SER A 147 16.56 -33.23 -25.05
CA SER A 147 17.88 -33.85 -25.23
C SER A 147 18.03 -35.17 -24.46
N TYR A 148 17.63 -35.18 -23.18
CA TYR A 148 17.64 -36.42 -22.38
C TYR A 148 16.65 -37.46 -22.91
N GLN A 149 15.46 -37.06 -23.39
CA GLN A 149 14.48 -37.97 -23.98
C GLN A 149 14.95 -38.56 -25.31
N GLU A 150 15.59 -37.78 -26.17
CA GLU A 150 16.16 -38.25 -27.43
C GLU A 150 17.27 -39.28 -27.20
N ALA A 151 18.17 -39.01 -26.25
CA ALA A 151 19.20 -39.95 -25.84
C ALA A 151 18.59 -41.25 -25.25
N ALA A 152 17.58 -41.12 -24.39
CA ALA A 152 16.90 -42.26 -23.79
C ALA A 152 16.14 -43.11 -24.83
N CYS A 153 15.46 -42.49 -25.79
CA CYS A 153 14.78 -43.16 -26.90
C CYS A 153 15.77 -43.96 -27.77
N HIS A 154 16.96 -43.42 -28.00
CA HIS A 154 18.01 -44.11 -28.76
C HIS A 154 18.55 -45.35 -28.03
N ILE A 155 18.72 -45.28 -26.71
CA ILE A 155 19.15 -46.41 -25.87
C ILE A 155 18.05 -47.48 -25.80
N GLN A 156 16.78 -47.05 -25.66
CA GLN A 156 15.64 -47.95 -25.56
C GLN A 156 15.46 -48.81 -26.82
N LYS A 157 15.78 -48.28 -28.01
CA LYS A 157 15.74 -49.03 -29.27
C LYS A 157 16.82 -50.11 -29.40
N LYS A 158 17.91 -50.05 -28.63
CA LYS A 158 18.99 -51.05 -28.64
C LYS A 158 18.79 -52.19 -27.65
N LEU A 159 17.84 -52.08 -26.71
CA LEU A 159 17.68 -53.02 -25.61
C LEU A 159 16.55 -54.03 -25.90
N PRO A 160 16.72 -55.33 -25.58
CA PRO A 160 15.67 -56.32 -25.78
C PRO A 160 14.36 -55.96 -25.06
N GLN A 161 13.22 -56.24 -25.71
CA GLN A 161 11.89 -55.89 -25.19
C GLN A 161 11.62 -56.50 -23.79
N SER A 162 12.14 -57.69 -23.52
CA SER A 162 12.04 -58.35 -22.21
C SER A 162 12.71 -57.53 -21.10
N THR A 163 13.91 -57.01 -21.37
CA THR A 163 14.66 -56.16 -20.43
C THR A 163 13.94 -54.83 -20.21
N LEU A 164 13.37 -54.24 -21.26
CA LEU A 164 12.59 -53.01 -21.12
C LEU A 164 11.35 -53.20 -20.25
N ASN A 165 10.60 -54.29 -20.48
CA ASN A 165 9.41 -54.62 -19.69
C ASN A 165 9.79 -54.87 -18.22
N ALA A 166 10.88 -55.59 -17.97
CA ALA A 166 11.39 -55.82 -16.62
C ALA A 166 11.77 -54.51 -15.90
N LEU A 167 12.42 -53.58 -16.60
CA LEU A 167 12.78 -52.27 -16.05
C LEU A 167 11.55 -51.42 -15.70
N MET A 168 10.52 -51.46 -16.54
CA MET A 168 9.27 -50.75 -16.33
C MET A 168 8.51 -51.29 -15.11
N ILE A 169 8.44 -52.62 -14.99
CA ILE A 169 7.85 -53.29 -13.82
C ILE A 169 8.62 -52.92 -12.55
N HIS A 170 9.95 -52.99 -12.57
CA HIS A 170 10.78 -52.63 -11.43
C HIS A 170 10.57 -51.17 -10.99
N LYS A 171 10.55 -50.23 -11.95
CA LYS A 171 10.28 -48.81 -11.68
C LYS A 171 8.91 -48.59 -11.05
N GLN A 172 7.90 -49.34 -11.51
CA GLN A 172 6.55 -49.28 -10.96
C GLN A 172 6.52 -49.80 -9.52
N GLN A 173 7.19 -50.92 -9.24
CA GLN A 173 7.32 -51.46 -7.89
C GLN A 173 7.98 -50.46 -6.94
N GLN A 174 9.04 -49.78 -7.41
CA GLN A 174 9.74 -48.77 -6.62
C GLN A 174 8.83 -47.58 -6.25
N LYS A 175 8.04 -47.08 -7.21
CA LYS A 175 7.08 -46.00 -6.97
C LYS A 175 6.02 -46.39 -5.94
N GLN A 176 5.52 -47.62 -6.01
CA GLN A 176 4.58 -48.14 -5.01
C GLN A 176 5.21 -48.23 -3.62
N LEU A 177 6.48 -48.62 -3.52
CA LEU A 177 7.21 -48.66 -2.26
C LEU A 177 7.33 -47.27 -1.62
N GLU A 178 7.65 -46.27 -2.42
CA GLU A 178 7.81 -44.87 -1.98
C GLU A 178 6.48 -44.28 -1.49
N GLU A 179 5.37 -44.59 -2.17
CA GLU A 179 4.03 -44.17 -1.74
C GLU A 179 3.63 -44.81 -0.40
N LEU A 180 3.96 -46.10 -0.20
CA LEU A 180 3.74 -46.77 1.08
C LEU A 180 4.57 -46.16 2.21
N GLN A 181 5.83 -45.82 1.95
CA GLN A 181 6.69 -45.14 2.91
C GLN A 181 6.11 -43.77 3.31
N LEU A 182 5.66 -42.97 2.34
CA LEU A 182 5.05 -41.68 2.60
C LEU A 182 3.75 -41.80 3.40
N LYS A 183 2.93 -42.81 3.08
CA LYS A 183 1.69 -43.09 3.81
C LYS A 183 1.96 -43.49 5.26
N LEU A 184 2.98 -44.32 5.49
CA LEU A 184 3.43 -44.69 6.83
C LEU A 184 3.92 -43.47 7.61
N GLN A 185 4.74 -42.62 6.99
CA GLN A 185 5.23 -41.39 7.61
C GLN A 185 4.07 -40.47 8.02
N THR A 186 3.09 -40.29 7.12
CA THR A 186 1.88 -39.50 7.39
C THR A 186 1.07 -40.08 8.56
N GLN A 187 0.92 -41.41 8.60
CA GLN A 187 0.20 -42.08 9.67
C GLN A 187 0.91 -41.97 11.03
N LEU A 188 2.24 -42.05 11.06
CA LEU A 188 3.04 -41.86 12.28
C LEU A 188 2.95 -40.42 12.79
N LEU A 189 3.01 -39.43 11.90
CA LEU A 189 2.79 -38.01 12.23
C LEU A 189 1.37 -37.74 12.75
N SER A 190 0.37 -38.41 12.16
CA SER A 190 -1.05 -38.32 12.55
C SER A 190 -1.31 -38.91 13.95
N LYS A 191 -0.64 -40.00 14.33
CA LYS A 191 -0.79 -40.62 15.67
C LYS A 191 -0.39 -39.70 16.82
N HIS A 192 0.49 -38.71 16.58
CA HIS A 192 0.93 -37.75 17.60
C HIS A 192 0.04 -36.50 17.75
N HIS A 193 -1.03 -36.33 16.96
CA HIS A 193 -1.91 -35.16 17.01
C HIS A 193 -3.26 -35.41 17.73
N ARG A 194 -3.21 -35.92 18.96
CA ARG A 194 -4.33 -35.81 19.90
C ARG A 194 -3.88 -35.08 21.18
N VAL A 195 -3.48 -33.82 21.01
CA VAL A 195 -3.46 -32.87 22.13
C VAL A 195 -4.29 -31.65 21.70
N HIS A 196 -5.33 -31.40 22.49
CA HIS A 196 -6.30 -30.34 22.32
C HIS A 196 -5.60 -28.99 22.51
N TYR A 197 -5.55 -28.15 21.47
CA TYR A 197 -5.14 -26.75 21.63
C TYR A 197 -6.38 -25.86 21.56
N HIS A 198 -6.77 -25.31 22.72
CA HIS A 198 -7.54 -24.07 22.76
C HIS A 198 -6.63 -22.96 22.25
N SER A 199 -7.04 -22.30 21.17
CA SER A 199 -6.29 -21.20 20.56
C SER A 199 -6.27 -19.99 21.49
N ILE A 200 -5.11 -19.65 22.03
CA ILE A 200 -4.83 -18.32 22.60
C ILE A 200 -3.64 -17.77 21.81
N SER A 201 -3.93 -16.80 20.95
CA SER A 201 -2.90 -16.05 20.22
C SER A 201 -2.60 -14.76 20.99
N ILE A 202 -1.40 -14.66 21.58
CA ILE A 202 -0.83 -13.41 22.10
C ILE A 202 0.25 -12.94 21.12
N PRO A 203 0.22 -11.69 20.64
CA PRO A 203 1.33 -11.09 19.90
C PRO A 203 1.94 -9.91 20.68
N THR A 204 3.18 -10.07 21.15
CA THR A 204 4.20 -9.01 21.30
C THR A 204 5.55 -9.74 21.22
N SER A 205 6.70 -9.19 20.86
CA SER A 205 7.20 -7.84 20.83
C SER A 205 8.50 -7.89 20.01
N ASN A 206 8.87 -6.78 19.38
CA ASN A 206 10.12 -6.63 18.65
C ASN A 206 11.36 -6.87 19.53
N HIS A 207 12.36 -7.63 19.06
CA HIS A 207 13.77 -7.32 19.35
C HIS A 207 14.75 -7.92 18.32
N ALA A 208 15.46 -7.02 17.65
CA ALA A 208 16.79 -7.10 17.04
C ALA A 208 17.25 -8.41 16.36
N PHE A 209 17.36 -8.35 15.03
CA PHE A 209 18.22 -9.22 14.23
C PHE A 209 19.68 -8.76 14.44
N ILE A 210 20.46 -9.49 15.25
CA ILE A 210 21.92 -9.34 15.32
C ILE A 210 22.52 -10.24 14.23
N VAL A 211 23.27 -9.62 13.32
CA VAL A 211 24.04 -10.29 12.26
C VAL A 211 25.30 -10.92 12.88
N PRO A 212 25.64 -12.19 12.57
CA PRO A 212 26.91 -12.78 13.00
C PRO A 212 28.07 -12.22 12.18
N HIS A 213 29.10 -11.73 12.88
CA HIS A 213 30.40 -11.36 12.33
C HIS A 213 31.23 -12.65 12.19
N GLN A 214 31.72 -12.95 10.99
CA GLN A 214 32.77 -13.95 10.74
C GLN A 214 34.12 -13.27 10.96
N GLU A 215 34.96 -13.84 11.83
CA GLU A 215 36.40 -13.55 11.85
C GLU A 215 37.13 -14.63 11.06
N ASP A 216 37.92 -14.19 10.09
CA ASP A 216 38.85 -15.01 9.33
C ASP A 216 40.16 -15.16 10.13
N ASP A 217 40.60 -16.41 10.28
CA ASP A 217 41.93 -16.79 10.78
C ASP A 217 43.04 -16.28 9.84
N GLN A 218 43.99 -15.51 10.39
CA GLN A 218 45.44 -15.60 10.10
C GLN A 218 46.29 -14.76 11.06
#